data_AF-A0A554GU93-F1
#
_entry.id   AF-A0A554GU93-F1
#
_cell.length_a   1.000
_cell.length_b   1.000
_cell.length_c   1.000
_cell.angle_alpha   90.00
_cell.angle_beta   90.00
_cell.angle_gamma   90.00
#
_symmetry.space_group_name_H-M   'P 1'
#
loop_
_entity.id
_entity.type
_entity.pdbx_description
1 polymer ?
#
loop_
_entity_poly.entity_id
_entity_poly.type
_entity_poly.pdbx_seq_one_letter_code
_entity_poly.pdbx_strand_id
1 'polypeptide(L)'
;MPSSKTGGRDSPGPNSLFTQFGSIVATPGYVYILQNPLYGAYVVKIGLTTREPDVRAKELYTGSSGVPAPFDVAIAYSVGDCGLAEKLTHKRLAAYRLNKRREFFRTSPKVAAAVALDSCARINQELGLPPPELFKISKASTQNTNSRKKETRPDRAGYTAEAVPFFADPFTLRESPMGTSTLSSDQLDRIEILKMQLAQVYPDKIMEMLSGFSRDTYPEQEILIWEHITKAYLTIEEVEFAGDHLRHEAFNLLLMRSWAPLTDVLNSFRLQHLTRKSAKRLLKSYELKPLPILVHSRPKPFVLKTATP
;
A
#
# COMPACT_ATOMS: atom_id res chain seq x y z
N MET A 1 -12.82 56.04 -25.18
CA MET A 1 -12.71 54.61 -25.52
C MET A 1 -11.91 53.90 -24.42
N PRO A 2 -12.53 53.13 -23.52
CA PRO A 2 -11.81 52.31 -22.55
C PRO A 2 -11.34 50.99 -23.21
N SER A 3 -10.15 50.51 -22.84
CA SER A 3 -9.65 49.20 -23.26
C SER A 3 -10.04 48.10 -22.26
N SER A 4 -10.70 47.06 -22.74
CA SER A 4 -11.18 45.94 -21.92
C SER A 4 -10.07 44.96 -21.57
N LYS A 5 -9.66 44.92 -20.29
CA LYS A 5 -8.90 43.78 -19.75
C LYS A 5 -9.84 42.60 -19.48
N THR A 6 -10.01 41.73 -20.46
CA THR A 6 -10.63 40.41 -20.26
C THR A 6 -9.70 39.52 -19.44
N GLY A 7 -10.07 39.23 -18.20
CA GLY A 7 -9.34 38.25 -17.38
C GLY A 7 -9.48 36.85 -17.98
N GLY A 8 -8.36 36.26 -18.38
CA GLY A 8 -8.31 34.84 -18.73
C GLY A 8 -8.65 33.99 -17.52
N ARG A 9 -9.59 33.06 -17.67
CA ARG A 9 -9.67 31.90 -16.78
C ARG A 9 -8.76 30.84 -17.37
N ASP A 10 -7.62 30.61 -16.75
CA ASP A 10 -6.74 29.50 -17.12
C ASP A 10 -7.50 28.19 -16.87
N SER A 11 -7.83 27.50 -17.97
CA SER A 11 -8.47 26.19 -17.90
C SER A 11 -7.47 25.17 -17.33
N PRO A 12 -7.84 24.36 -16.33
CA PRO A 12 -6.94 23.37 -15.77
C PRO A 12 -6.46 22.40 -16.86
N GLY A 13 -5.14 22.18 -16.91
CA GLY A 13 -4.53 21.31 -17.91
C GLY A 13 -5.03 19.86 -17.81
N PRO A 14 -4.85 19.04 -18.87
CA PRO A 14 -5.45 17.70 -18.97
C PRO A 14 -5.00 16.70 -17.88
N ASN A 15 -3.99 17.04 -17.06
CA ASN A 15 -3.46 16.20 -15.98
C ASN A 15 -3.84 16.70 -14.56
N SER A 16 -4.69 17.73 -14.39
CA SER A 16 -5.09 18.22 -13.06
C SER A 16 -5.94 17.20 -12.28
N LEU A 17 -5.73 17.13 -10.97
CA LEU A 17 -6.50 16.29 -10.06
C LEU A 17 -8.00 16.68 -10.03
N PHE A 18 -8.35 17.94 -10.28
CA PHE A 18 -9.74 18.38 -10.42
C PHE A 18 -10.45 17.66 -11.56
N THR A 19 -9.78 17.53 -12.72
CA THR A 19 -10.28 16.81 -13.89
C THR A 19 -10.44 15.30 -13.62
N GLN A 20 -9.60 14.72 -12.75
CA GLN A 20 -9.66 13.29 -12.41
C GLN A 20 -10.74 12.94 -11.36
N PHE A 21 -11.05 13.84 -10.42
CA PHE A 21 -11.83 13.49 -9.22
C PHE A 21 -13.15 14.28 -9.01
N GLY A 22 -13.41 15.31 -9.83
CA GLY A 22 -14.70 15.97 -9.95
C GLY A 22 -15.26 16.59 -8.67
N SER A 23 -14.73 17.75 -8.27
CA SER A 23 -15.42 18.71 -7.39
C SER A 23 -15.49 20.09 -8.07
N ILE A 24 -16.62 20.79 -7.90
CA ILE A 24 -16.86 22.14 -8.45
C ILE A 24 -16.65 23.23 -7.38
N VAL A 25 -16.52 22.83 -6.11
CA VAL A 25 -16.23 23.71 -4.96
C VAL A 25 -15.21 23.02 -4.07
N ALA A 26 -14.05 23.65 -3.86
CA ALA A 26 -13.06 23.18 -2.91
C ALA A 26 -13.59 23.29 -1.47
N THR A 27 -13.40 22.25 -0.66
CA THR A 27 -13.93 22.18 0.72
C THR A 27 -12.79 22.13 1.75
N PRO A 28 -12.39 23.28 2.34
CA PRO A 28 -11.30 23.33 3.32
C PRO A 28 -11.57 22.49 4.56
N GLY A 29 -10.51 21.89 5.10
CA GLY A 29 -10.59 21.06 6.30
C GLY A 29 -9.29 20.34 6.59
N TYR A 30 -9.40 19.14 7.15
CA TYR A 30 -8.29 18.30 7.55
C TYR A 30 -8.43 16.88 7.00
N VAL A 31 -7.31 16.24 6.68
CA VAL A 31 -7.20 14.77 6.59
C VAL A 31 -6.47 14.27 7.83
N TYR A 32 -7.05 13.31 8.54
CA TYR A 32 -6.49 12.71 9.75
C TYR A 32 -6.16 11.23 9.58
N ILE A 33 -5.23 10.77 10.43
CA ILE A 33 -4.91 9.37 10.68
C ILE A 33 -5.33 9.08 12.13
N LEU A 34 -6.26 8.14 12.32
CA LEU A 34 -6.65 7.64 13.64
C LEU A 34 -6.06 6.25 13.88
N GLN A 35 -5.59 6.00 15.10
CA GLN A 35 -5.27 4.67 15.59
C GLN A 35 -6.31 4.21 16.61
N ASN A 36 -6.44 2.89 16.75
CA ASN A 36 -7.22 2.29 17.83
C ASN A 36 -6.37 1.18 18.45
N PRO A 37 -6.10 1.19 19.77
CA PRO A 37 -5.20 0.22 20.39
C PRO A 37 -5.69 -1.23 20.25
N LEU A 38 -6.98 -1.47 20.06
CA LEU A 38 -7.56 -2.80 19.89
C LEU A 38 -7.52 -3.33 18.44
N TYR A 39 -7.09 -2.52 17.46
CA TYR A 39 -6.95 -2.94 16.06
C TYR A 39 -5.51 -3.30 15.67
N GLY A 40 -4.54 -3.05 16.55
CA GLY A 40 -3.11 -3.30 16.32
C GLY A 40 -2.37 -2.09 15.75
N ALA A 41 -1.06 -1.97 16.06
CA ALA A 41 -0.24 -0.79 15.76
C ALA A 41 -0.21 -0.39 14.27
N TYR A 42 -0.45 -1.35 13.38
CA TYR A 42 -0.38 -1.20 11.92
C TYR A 42 -1.77 -1.14 11.26
N VAL A 43 -2.84 -0.90 12.03
CA VAL A 43 -4.19 -0.66 11.48
C VAL A 43 -4.63 0.75 11.81
N VAL A 44 -4.72 1.58 10.78
CA VAL A 44 -5.18 2.97 10.88
C VAL A 44 -6.55 3.16 10.22
N LYS A 45 -7.34 4.11 10.73
CA LYS A 45 -8.41 4.74 9.96
C LYS A 45 -7.89 6.04 9.36
N ILE A 46 -8.12 6.24 8.07
CA ILE A 46 -7.88 7.51 7.38
C ILE A 46 -9.23 8.20 7.19
N GLY A 47 -9.31 9.52 7.30
CA GLY A 47 -10.55 10.22 6.98
C GLY A 47 -10.46 11.74 7.00
N LEU A 48 -11.49 12.40 6.50
CA LEU A 48 -11.61 13.85 6.48
C LEU A 48 -12.49 14.44 7.61
N THR A 49 -12.32 15.74 7.83
CA THR A 49 -13.29 16.59 8.52
C THR A 49 -13.14 18.07 8.15
N THR A 50 -14.24 18.83 8.19
CA THR A 50 -14.28 20.29 8.07
C THR A 50 -14.27 21.01 9.43
N ARG A 51 -14.04 20.28 10.52
CA ARG A 51 -13.97 20.76 11.91
C ARG A 51 -12.66 20.30 12.56
N GLU A 52 -12.44 20.58 13.83
CA GLU A 52 -11.21 20.16 14.50
C GLU A 52 -11.10 18.61 14.58
N PRO A 53 -9.94 18.01 14.27
CA PRO A 53 -9.78 16.55 14.22
C PRO A 53 -10.10 15.81 15.52
N ASP A 54 -9.84 16.40 16.69
CA ASP A 54 -10.10 15.79 17.99
C ASP A 54 -11.61 15.77 18.31
N VAL A 55 -12.35 16.83 17.97
CA VAL A 55 -13.82 16.88 18.02
C VAL A 55 -14.39 15.75 17.14
N ARG A 56 -13.84 15.56 15.94
CA ARG A 56 -14.29 14.47 15.06
C ARG A 56 -13.94 13.09 15.59
N ALA A 57 -12.78 12.91 16.22
CA ALA A 57 -12.39 11.63 16.84
C ALA A 57 -13.32 11.26 18.00
N LYS A 58 -13.68 12.24 18.85
CA LYS A 58 -14.65 12.07 19.95
C LYS A 58 -16.01 11.61 19.44
N GLU A 59 -16.55 12.25 18.40
CA GLU A 59 -17.81 11.85 17.75
C GLU A 59 -17.77 10.44 17.14
N LEU A 60 -16.66 10.06 16.50
CA LEU A 60 -16.51 8.75 15.88
C LEU A 60 -16.56 7.63 16.91
N TYR A 61 -16.17 7.91 18.16
CA TYR A 61 -16.36 7.01 19.29
C TYR A 61 -17.80 7.07 19.85
N THR A 62 -18.29 8.24 20.27
CA THR A 62 -19.61 8.36 20.95
C THR A 62 -20.81 8.05 20.05
N GLY A 63 -20.73 8.39 18.76
CA GLY A 63 -21.79 8.16 17.78
C GLY A 63 -21.79 6.78 17.11
N SER A 64 -20.83 5.90 17.45
CA SER A 64 -20.66 4.59 16.78
C SER A 64 -20.68 3.43 17.78
N SER A 65 -21.84 2.82 17.98
CA SER A 65 -22.09 1.67 18.89
C SER A 65 -21.32 0.37 18.56
N GLY A 66 -20.36 0.41 17.62
CA GLY A 66 -19.53 -0.72 17.20
C GLY A 66 -18.01 -0.47 17.30
N VAL A 67 -17.56 0.57 18.00
CA VAL A 67 -16.12 0.84 18.23
C VAL A 67 -15.77 0.53 19.70
N PRO A 68 -14.93 -0.49 19.98
CA PRO A 68 -14.75 -1.00 21.34
C PRO A 68 -13.80 -0.18 22.24
N ALA A 69 -13.10 0.81 21.68
CA ALA A 69 -12.21 1.73 22.38
C ALA A 69 -12.18 3.07 21.64
N PRO A 70 -11.82 4.20 22.28
CA PRO A 70 -11.66 5.48 21.59
C PRO A 70 -10.61 5.43 20.48
N PHE A 71 -10.67 6.42 19.58
CA PHE A 71 -9.66 6.64 18.55
C PHE A 71 -8.66 7.70 19.00
N ASP A 72 -7.37 7.38 18.97
CA ASP A 72 -6.30 8.35 19.12
C ASP A 72 -6.07 9.04 17.77
N VAL A 73 -6.02 10.39 17.76
CA VAL A 73 -5.56 11.14 16.58
C VAL A 73 -4.04 11.01 16.52
N ALA A 74 -3.54 10.15 15.62
CA ALA A 74 -2.10 9.97 15.45
C ALA A 74 -1.47 11.17 14.74
N ILE A 75 -2.15 11.71 13.72
CA ILE A 75 -1.80 12.96 13.06
C ILE A 75 -3.00 13.55 12.29
N ALA A 76 -2.97 14.85 11.99
CA ALA A 76 -3.87 15.47 11.02
C ALA A 76 -3.22 16.67 10.33
N TYR A 77 -3.56 16.88 9.06
CA TYR A 77 -3.00 17.92 8.18
C TYR A 77 -4.10 18.79 7.57
N SER A 78 -3.91 20.11 7.52
CA SER A 78 -4.85 21.05 6.88
C SER A 78 -4.74 21.04 5.34
N VAL A 79 -5.87 21.23 4.65
CA VAL A 79 -5.93 21.16 3.18
C VAL A 79 -7.12 21.94 2.61
N GLY A 80 -6.95 22.53 1.42
CA GLY A 80 -7.96 23.35 0.75
C GLY A 80 -9.16 22.57 0.17
N ASP A 81 -8.98 21.29 -0.19
CA ASP A 81 -10.08 20.35 -0.44
C ASP A 81 -9.80 19.02 0.27
N CYS A 82 -10.42 18.82 1.43
CA CYS A 82 -10.27 17.60 2.22
C CYS A 82 -10.97 16.39 1.59
N GLY A 83 -11.95 16.60 0.71
CA GLY A 83 -12.63 15.54 -0.05
C GLY A 83 -11.76 14.97 -1.16
N LEU A 84 -11.06 15.83 -1.91
CA LEU A 84 -10.07 15.41 -2.90
C LEU A 84 -8.85 14.75 -2.24
N ALA A 85 -8.32 15.34 -1.17
CA ALA A 85 -7.15 14.81 -0.48
C ALA A 85 -7.41 13.45 0.20
N GLU A 86 -8.60 13.23 0.78
CA GLU A 86 -9.00 11.91 1.28
C GLU A 86 -9.09 10.88 0.15
N LYS A 87 -9.81 11.19 -0.94
CA LYS A 87 -9.93 10.32 -2.13
C LYS A 87 -8.56 9.92 -2.68
N LEU A 88 -7.64 10.88 -2.82
CA LEU A 88 -6.28 10.64 -3.31
C LEU A 88 -5.49 9.75 -2.35
N THR A 89 -5.51 10.04 -1.04
CA THR A 89 -4.85 9.22 -0.01
C THR A 89 -5.38 7.79 0.00
N HIS A 90 -6.70 7.61 -0.11
CA HIS A 90 -7.37 6.31 -0.19
C HIS A 90 -7.05 5.53 -1.46
N LYS A 91 -6.87 6.22 -2.60
CA LYS A 91 -6.44 5.60 -3.86
C LYS A 91 -5.01 5.07 -3.73
N ARG A 92 -4.07 5.92 -3.27
CA ARG A 92 -2.65 5.56 -3.14
C ARG A 92 -2.42 4.41 -2.16
N LEU A 93 -3.23 4.30 -1.10
CA LEU A 93 -3.19 3.20 -0.14
C LEU A 93 -4.16 2.04 -0.45
N ALA A 94 -4.75 1.96 -1.64
CA ALA A 94 -5.84 1.02 -1.95
C ALA A 94 -5.48 -0.47 -1.73
N ALA A 95 -4.25 -0.90 -2.07
CA ALA A 95 -3.79 -2.27 -1.84
C ALA A 95 -3.83 -2.68 -0.35
N TYR A 96 -3.51 -1.74 0.53
CA TYR A 96 -3.46 -1.89 1.98
C TYR A 96 -4.84 -1.81 2.65
N ARG A 97 -5.91 -1.45 1.92
CA ARG A 97 -7.26 -1.30 2.47
C ARG A 97 -7.83 -2.64 2.94
N LEU A 98 -8.25 -2.70 4.20
CA LEU A 98 -8.74 -3.94 4.84
C LEU A 98 -10.17 -4.30 4.43
N ASN A 99 -10.99 -3.31 4.06
CA ASN A 99 -12.35 -3.51 3.60
C ASN A 99 -12.71 -2.41 2.59
N LYS A 100 -13.11 -2.78 1.37
CA LYS A 100 -13.45 -1.83 0.29
C LYS A 100 -14.57 -0.84 0.65
N ARG A 101 -15.41 -1.15 1.65
CA ARG A 101 -16.51 -0.29 2.13
C ARG A 101 -16.20 0.52 3.40
N ARG A 102 -14.96 0.50 3.92
CA ARG A 102 -14.56 1.23 5.14
C ARG A 102 -13.18 1.89 4.94
N GLU A 103 -12.85 2.91 5.72
CA GLU A 103 -11.56 3.64 5.58
C GLU A 103 -10.43 3.08 6.46
N PHE A 104 -10.37 1.75 6.66
CA PHE A 104 -9.32 1.09 7.44
C PHE A 104 -8.24 0.49 6.52
N PHE A 105 -6.97 0.72 6.87
CA PHE A 105 -5.81 0.33 6.08
C PHE A 105 -4.77 -0.35 6.97
N ARG A 106 -4.17 -1.46 6.50
CA ARG A 106 -3.01 -2.10 7.17
C ARG A 106 -1.72 -1.47 6.66
N THR A 107 -1.24 -0.47 7.38
CA THR A 107 -0.09 0.37 7.04
C THR A 107 0.48 0.96 8.34
N SER A 108 1.79 1.21 8.40
CA SER A 108 2.34 1.91 9.57
C SER A 108 1.78 3.34 9.66
N PRO A 109 1.53 3.89 10.87
CA PRO A 109 1.02 5.26 11.03
C PRO A 109 1.92 6.32 10.38
N LYS A 110 3.24 6.10 10.40
CA LYS A 110 4.25 6.96 9.76
C LYS A 110 4.10 7.00 8.23
N VAL A 111 3.85 5.86 7.58
CA VAL A 111 3.63 5.81 6.13
C VAL A 111 2.27 6.40 5.77
N ALA A 112 1.23 6.10 6.54
CA ALA A 112 -0.09 6.71 6.35
C ALA A 112 -0.05 8.24 6.48
N ALA A 113 0.69 8.76 7.48
CA ALA A 113 0.93 10.19 7.67
C ALA A 113 1.64 10.83 6.47
N ALA A 114 2.76 10.25 6.03
CA ALA A 114 3.54 10.80 4.91
C ALA A 114 2.75 10.80 3.58
N VAL A 115 2.01 9.72 3.29
CA VAL A 115 1.15 9.68 2.09
C VAL A 115 -0.01 10.68 2.18
N ALA A 116 -0.60 10.88 3.37
CA ALA A 116 -1.62 11.91 3.57
C ALA A 116 -1.06 13.33 3.43
N LEU A 117 0.13 13.61 3.97
CA LEU A 117 0.82 14.90 3.86
C LEU A 117 1.10 15.27 2.40
N ASP A 118 1.74 14.37 1.65
CA ASP A 118 2.02 14.57 0.22
C ASP A 118 0.71 14.70 -0.59
N SER A 119 -0.31 13.90 -0.29
CA SER A 119 -1.63 14.04 -0.96
C SER A 119 -2.30 15.39 -0.65
N CYS A 120 -2.16 15.93 0.56
CA CYS A 120 -2.64 17.27 0.91
C CYS A 120 -1.77 18.37 0.26
N ALA A 121 -0.46 18.16 0.14
CA ALA A 121 0.46 19.11 -0.47
C ALA A 121 0.22 19.24 -1.99
N ARG A 122 0.01 18.12 -2.71
CA ARG A 122 -0.38 18.11 -4.12
C ARG A 122 -1.68 18.89 -4.35
N ILE A 123 -2.69 18.72 -3.48
CA ILE A 123 -3.96 19.46 -3.56
C ILE A 123 -3.81 20.95 -3.24
N ASN A 124 -3.05 21.31 -2.19
CA ASN A 124 -2.78 22.73 -1.89
C ASN A 124 -1.98 23.40 -3.02
N GLN A 125 -1.04 22.69 -3.64
CA GLN A 125 -0.26 23.19 -4.77
C GLN A 125 -1.14 23.49 -6.00
N GLU A 126 -2.07 22.60 -6.38
CA GLU A 126 -3.03 22.89 -7.46
C GLU A 126 -3.99 24.05 -7.11
N LEU A 127 -4.24 24.31 -5.83
CA LEU A 127 -5.05 25.43 -5.34
C LEU A 127 -4.27 26.74 -5.12
N GLY A 128 -2.95 26.77 -5.30
CA GLY A 128 -2.11 27.93 -4.99
C GLY A 128 -2.01 28.28 -3.50
N LEU A 129 -2.26 27.29 -2.63
CA LEU A 129 -2.29 27.41 -1.17
C LEU A 129 -0.93 27.04 -0.54
N PRO A 130 -0.64 27.51 0.70
CA PRO A 130 0.58 27.11 1.43
C PRO A 130 0.62 25.60 1.73
N PRO A 131 1.81 25.05 2.07
CA PRO A 131 1.94 23.65 2.48
C PRO A 131 1.02 23.27 3.66
N PRO A 132 0.56 22.01 3.75
CA PRO A 132 -0.31 21.54 4.83
C PRO A 132 0.26 21.77 6.23
N GLU A 133 -0.54 22.37 7.12
CA GLU A 133 -0.15 22.56 8.52
C GLU A 133 -0.51 21.35 9.37
N LEU A 134 0.37 21.04 10.34
CA LEU A 134 0.16 19.99 11.34
C LEU A 134 -0.77 20.48 12.46
N PHE A 135 -1.92 19.82 12.64
CA PHE A 135 -2.82 20.11 13.76
C PHE A 135 -2.16 19.76 15.12
N LYS A 136 -2.13 20.74 16.04
CA LYS A 136 -1.45 20.62 17.34
C LYS A 136 -2.39 20.06 18.41
N ILE A 137 -2.21 18.78 18.72
CA ILE A 137 -3.00 18.07 19.74
C ILE A 137 -2.50 18.40 21.16
N SER A 138 -3.41 18.82 22.04
CA SER A 138 -3.15 18.88 23.49
C SER A 138 -3.18 17.47 24.09
N LYS A 139 -2.10 17.08 24.79
CA LYS A 139 -1.88 15.68 25.21
C LYS A 139 -2.58 15.31 26.52
N ALA A 140 -3.28 14.17 26.54
CA ALA A 140 -3.72 13.48 27.76
C ALA A 140 -3.75 11.93 27.59
N SER A 141 -2.85 11.26 28.33
CA SER A 141 -2.80 9.85 28.76
C SER A 141 -3.67 8.74 28.11
N THR A 142 -3.04 7.95 27.23
CA THR A 142 -2.71 6.50 27.30
C THR A 142 -3.53 5.45 28.13
N GLN A 143 -3.61 4.21 27.58
CA GLN A 143 -3.94 2.88 28.16
C GLN A 143 -5.43 2.59 28.49
N ASN A 144 -6.06 1.44 28.19
CA ASN A 144 -5.63 0.03 28.41
C ASN A 144 -6.47 -1.01 27.58
N THR A 145 -6.32 -2.32 27.81
CA THR A 145 -6.85 -3.43 26.94
C THR A 145 -8.14 -4.12 27.43
N ASN A 146 -9.00 -4.71 26.55
CA ASN A 146 -9.04 -6.18 26.32
C ASN A 146 -10.03 -6.73 25.24
N SER A 147 -9.65 -7.88 24.67
CA SER A 147 -10.38 -8.92 23.87
C SER A 147 -11.90 -9.18 24.20
N ARG A 148 -12.80 -9.75 23.36
CA ARG A 148 -12.78 -10.71 22.20
C ARG A 148 -13.66 -10.16 21.01
N LYS A 149 -14.28 -10.82 19.99
CA LYS A 149 -14.53 -12.20 19.44
C LYS A 149 -14.84 -12.09 17.91
N LYS A 150 -15.07 -13.18 17.13
CA LYS A 150 -15.44 -13.15 15.67
C LYS A 150 -16.39 -14.28 15.19
N GLU A 151 -17.06 -14.11 14.02
CA GLU A 151 -17.67 -15.16 13.16
C GLU A 151 -17.57 -14.77 11.64
N THR A 152 -18.15 -15.54 10.69
CA THR A 152 -17.55 -15.73 9.33
C THR A 152 -18.46 -15.58 8.07
N ARG A 153 -17.83 -15.73 6.87
CA ARG A 153 -18.35 -15.54 5.48
C ARG A 153 -19.33 -16.63 4.99
N PRO A 154 -19.80 -16.57 3.72
CA PRO A 154 -19.10 -17.33 2.66
C PRO A 154 -18.83 -16.56 1.33
N ASP A 155 -18.41 -17.29 0.29
CA ASP A 155 -17.54 -16.84 -0.82
C ASP A 155 -18.08 -17.13 -2.24
N ARG A 156 -17.35 -16.70 -3.29
CA ARG A 156 -17.40 -17.29 -4.65
C ARG A 156 -16.09 -17.08 -5.43
N ALA A 157 -15.71 -18.03 -6.28
CA ALA A 157 -14.55 -17.96 -7.16
C ALA A 157 -14.68 -18.96 -8.33
N GLY A 158 -13.93 -18.75 -9.42
CA GLY A 158 -13.79 -19.73 -10.51
C GLY A 158 -12.88 -19.22 -11.64
N TYR A 159 -11.86 -19.99 -11.99
CA TYR A 159 -11.13 -20.00 -13.28
C TYR A 159 -10.10 -21.15 -13.25
N THR A 160 -9.82 -21.75 -14.40
CA THR A 160 -8.93 -22.92 -14.57
C THR A 160 -8.17 -22.84 -15.90
N ALA A 161 -6.88 -23.19 -15.86
CA ALA A 161 -6.07 -23.55 -17.02
C ALA A 161 -4.93 -24.47 -16.54
N GLU A 162 -4.54 -25.45 -17.34
CA GLU A 162 -3.48 -26.40 -17.00
C GLU A 162 -2.14 -25.95 -17.60
N ALA A 163 -1.06 -26.09 -16.83
CA ALA A 163 0.32 -25.85 -17.29
C ALA A 163 1.27 -26.83 -16.59
N VAL A 164 2.16 -27.45 -17.35
CA VAL A 164 3.20 -28.35 -16.82
C VAL A 164 4.37 -27.50 -16.30
N PRO A 165 4.85 -27.69 -15.06
CA PRO A 165 5.91 -26.85 -14.49
C PRO A 165 7.26 -27.09 -15.16
N PHE A 166 7.87 -26.02 -15.67
CA PHE A 166 9.25 -26.00 -16.13
C PHE A 166 10.16 -25.47 -15.01
N PHE A 167 11.12 -26.28 -14.56
CA PHE A 167 12.15 -25.86 -13.61
C PHE A 167 13.33 -25.24 -14.37
N ALA A 168 13.41 -23.91 -14.36
CA ALA A 168 14.63 -23.19 -14.73
C ALA A 168 15.62 -23.19 -13.55
N ASP A 169 16.92 -23.32 -13.82
CA ASP A 169 17.96 -23.08 -12.82
C ASP A 169 18.10 -21.56 -12.59
N PRO A 170 17.85 -21.05 -11.36
CA PRO A 170 17.98 -19.62 -11.05
C PRO A 170 19.37 -19.05 -11.37
N PHE A 171 20.43 -19.85 -11.28
CA PHE A 171 21.81 -19.42 -11.54
C PHE A 171 22.12 -19.26 -13.05
N THR A 172 21.22 -19.71 -13.93
CA THR A 172 21.33 -19.51 -15.39
C THR A 172 20.56 -18.30 -15.91
N LEU A 173 19.77 -17.65 -15.06
CA LEU A 173 18.97 -16.49 -15.44
C LEU A 173 19.87 -15.27 -15.66
N ARG A 174 19.54 -14.47 -16.68
CA ARG A 174 20.14 -13.16 -16.93
C ARG A 174 19.09 -12.08 -16.70
N GLU A 175 19.46 -11.04 -15.96
CA GLU A 175 18.60 -9.87 -15.81
C GLU A 175 18.31 -9.22 -17.17
N SER A 176 17.08 -8.71 -17.33
CA SER A 176 16.79 -7.79 -18.43
C SER A 176 17.43 -6.41 -18.17
N PRO A 177 17.70 -5.60 -19.20
CA PRO A 177 18.22 -4.24 -19.04
C PRO A 177 17.28 -3.34 -18.22
N MET A 178 17.86 -2.36 -17.52
CA MET A 178 17.11 -1.25 -16.92
C MET A 178 16.27 -0.53 -17.99
N GLY A 179 15.01 -0.21 -17.69
CA GLY A 179 14.10 0.42 -18.65
C GLY A 179 13.55 -0.53 -19.72
N THR A 180 13.51 -1.84 -19.46
CA THR A 180 12.74 -2.80 -20.26
C THR A 180 11.23 -2.47 -20.25
N SER A 181 10.74 -1.89 -19.15
CA SER A 181 9.40 -1.31 -19.05
C SER A 181 9.43 0.12 -18.52
N THR A 182 8.64 1.01 -19.13
CA THR A 182 8.37 2.36 -18.60
C THR A 182 7.29 2.26 -17.52
N LEU A 183 7.61 2.68 -16.29
CA LEU A 183 6.67 2.67 -15.17
C LEU A 183 5.72 3.88 -15.25
N SER A 184 4.43 3.65 -14.98
CA SER A 184 3.43 4.72 -14.86
C SER A 184 3.55 5.47 -13.52
N SER A 185 2.98 6.68 -13.44
CA SER A 185 2.98 7.47 -12.20
C SER A 185 2.26 6.78 -11.03
N ASP A 186 1.21 6.00 -11.30
CA ASP A 186 0.50 5.20 -10.30
C ASP A 186 1.39 4.07 -9.73
N GLN A 187 2.14 3.41 -10.61
CA GLN A 187 3.11 2.38 -10.23
C GLN A 187 4.29 2.97 -9.46
N LEU A 188 4.79 4.16 -9.84
CA LEU A 188 5.84 4.87 -9.11
C LEU A 188 5.39 5.28 -7.70
N ASP A 189 4.17 5.82 -7.55
CA ASP A 189 3.58 6.12 -6.23
C ASP A 189 3.45 4.84 -5.36
N ARG A 190 3.07 3.69 -5.95
CA ARG A 190 2.97 2.40 -5.24
C ARG A 190 4.34 1.82 -4.86
N ILE A 191 5.33 1.94 -5.75
CA ILE A 191 6.74 1.58 -5.53
C ILE A 191 7.35 2.44 -4.40
N GLU A 192 7.03 3.72 -4.33
CA GLU A 192 7.43 4.57 -3.19
C GLU A 192 6.78 4.11 -1.87
N ILE A 193 5.48 3.79 -1.87
CA ILE A 193 4.81 3.29 -0.66
C ILE A 193 5.41 1.94 -0.22
N LEU A 194 5.72 1.03 -1.14
CA LEU A 194 6.46 -0.20 -0.86
C LEU A 194 7.82 0.09 -0.21
N LYS A 195 8.59 1.02 -0.78
CA LYS A 195 9.87 1.48 -0.22
C LYS A 195 9.71 1.94 1.23
N MET A 196 8.73 2.79 1.50
CA MET A 196 8.54 3.40 2.82
C MET A 196 8.16 2.37 3.91
N GLN A 197 7.46 1.28 3.57
CA GLN A 197 7.14 0.21 4.52
C GLN A 197 8.34 -0.72 4.75
N LEU A 198 8.99 -1.18 3.66
CA LEU A 198 10.03 -2.22 3.72
C LEU A 198 11.43 -1.70 4.07
N ALA A 199 11.67 -0.38 4.07
CA ALA A 199 12.97 0.21 4.39
C ALA A 199 13.48 -0.10 5.81
N GLN A 200 12.60 -0.48 6.74
CA GLN A 200 12.99 -0.95 8.08
C GLN A 200 13.47 -2.41 8.12
N VAL A 201 13.21 -3.18 7.06
CA VAL A 201 13.52 -4.63 6.97
C VAL A 201 14.79 -4.86 6.14
N TYR A 202 14.95 -4.11 5.03
CA TYR A 202 16.12 -4.22 4.14
C TYR A 202 16.58 -2.85 3.61
N PRO A 203 17.14 -1.96 4.45
CA PRO A 203 17.54 -0.62 4.04
C PRO A 203 18.52 -0.64 2.86
N ASP A 204 19.51 -1.54 2.87
CA ASP A 204 20.60 -1.55 1.89
C ASP A 204 20.19 -2.14 0.53
N LYS A 205 19.27 -3.12 0.52
CA LYS A 205 18.83 -3.81 -0.69
C LYS A 205 17.61 -3.20 -1.37
N ILE A 206 16.96 -2.23 -0.74
CA ILE A 206 15.70 -1.71 -1.29
C ILE A 206 15.91 -0.94 -2.60
N MET A 207 17.02 -0.21 -2.76
CA MET A 207 17.32 0.49 -4.01
C MET A 207 17.62 -0.48 -5.17
N GLU A 208 18.28 -1.61 -4.86
CA GLU A 208 18.53 -2.71 -5.80
C GLU A 208 17.19 -3.36 -6.24
N MET A 209 16.36 -3.76 -5.27
CA MET A 209 15.01 -4.32 -5.47
C MET A 209 14.12 -3.41 -6.32
N LEU A 210 14.00 -2.11 -5.96
CA LEU A 210 13.12 -1.17 -6.66
C LEU A 210 13.58 -0.89 -8.11
N SER A 211 14.86 -1.12 -8.43
CA SER A 211 15.36 -1.04 -9.81
C SER A 211 14.84 -2.20 -10.69
N GLY A 212 14.57 -3.35 -10.06
CA GLY A 212 14.07 -4.59 -10.68
C GLY A 212 12.76 -4.39 -11.45
N PHE A 213 11.81 -3.61 -10.91
CA PHE A 213 10.55 -3.30 -11.57
C PHE A 213 10.72 -2.72 -12.98
N SER A 214 11.76 -1.93 -13.23
CA SER A 214 12.02 -1.38 -14.59
C SER A 214 12.57 -2.41 -15.59
N ARG A 215 12.95 -3.59 -15.11
CA ARG A 215 13.54 -4.70 -15.88
C ARG A 215 12.51 -5.79 -16.19
N ASP A 216 11.45 -5.94 -15.40
CA ASP A 216 10.35 -6.84 -15.73
C ASP A 216 9.64 -6.38 -17.02
N THR A 217 9.09 -7.33 -17.77
CA THR A 217 8.17 -7.10 -18.89
C THR A 217 6.74 -6.84 -18.40
N TYR A 218 6.40 -7.24 -17.18
CA TYR A 218 5.07 -7.10 -16.57
C TYR A 218 5.14 -6.50 -15.14
N PRO A 219 5.71 -5.28 -14.95
CA PRO A 219 5.95 -4.69 -13.62
C PRO A 219 4.72 -4.63 -12.73
N GLU A 220 3.52 -4.47 -13.29
CA GLU A 220 2.26 -4.48 -12.53
C GLU A 220 2.08 -5.78 -11.72
N GLN A 221 2.41 -6.93 -12.30
CA GLN A 221 2.28 -8.21 -11.62
C GLN A 221 3.31 -8.35 -10.49
N GLU A 222 4.53 -7.85 -10.69
CA GLU A 222 5.56 -7.84 -9.65
C GLU A 222 5.15 -6.90 -8.49
N ILE A 223 4.71 -5.68 -8.78
CA ILE A 223 4.24 -4.70 -7.77
C ILE A 223 3.10 -5.30 -6.96
N LEU A 224 2.12 -5.95 -7.61
CA LEU A 224 1.02 -6.63 -6.92
C LEU A 224 1.51 -7.75 -5.99
N ILE A 225 2.53 -8.52 -6.38
CA ILE A 225 3.13 -9.54 -5.50
C ILE A 225 3.77 -8.86 -4.27
N TRP A 226 4.58 -7.83 -4.48
CA TRP A 226 5.25 -7.09 -3.41
C TRP A 226 4.28 -6.38 -2.46
N GLU A 227 3.17 -5.83 -2.95
CA GLU A 227 2.09 -5.25 -2.14
C GLU A 227 1.47 -6.32 -1.21
N HIS A 228 1.25 -7.54 -1.71
CA HIS A 228 0.70 -8.63 -0.90
C HIS A 228 1.72 -9.24 0.07
N ILE A 229 3.01 -9.30 -0.28
CA ILE A 229 4.09 -9.64 0.66
C ILE A 229 4.10 -8.61 1.80
N THR A 230 4.13 -7.32 1.48
CA THR A 230 4.20 -6.23 2.45
C THR A 230 2.97 -6.23 3.38
N LYS A 231 1.76 -6.28 2.81
CA LYS A 231 0.49 -6.33 3.56
C LYS A 231 0.39 -7.53 4.51
N ALA A 232 0.96 -8.68 4.12
CA ALA A 232 1.05 -9.87 4.97
C ALA A 232 2.14 -9.72 6.05
N TYR A 233 3.30 -9.14 5.72
CA TYR A 233 4.41 -8.91 6.63
C TYR A 233 4.02 -7.98 7.79
N LEU A 234 3.24 -6.92 7.51
CA LEU A 234 2.72 -6.00 8.51
C LEU A 234 1.76 -6.67 9.55
N THR A 235 1.37 -7.95 9.38
CA THR A 235 0.64 -8.72 10.41
C THR A 235 1.52 -9.26 11.54
N ILE A 236 2.83 -9.05 11.47
CA ILE A 236 3.82 -9.56 12.43
C ILE A 236 4.30 -8.47 13.35
N GLU A 237 4.48 -7.27 12.83
CA GLU A 237 4.84 -6.09 13.62
C GLU A 237 3.67 -5.62 14.52
N GLU A 238 2.49 -6.24 14.40
CA GLU A 238 1.44 -6.29 15.43
C GLU A 238 1.88 -7.01 16.73
N VAL A 239 3.10 -7.56 16.80
CA VAL A 239 3.72 -8.16 17.99
C VAL A 239 4.94 -7.32 18.42
N GLU A 240 4.81 -6.61 19.54
CA GLU A 240 5.81 -5.64 20.06
C GLU A 240 7.19 -6.24 20.41
N PHE A 241 7.33 -7.57 20.39
CA PHE A 241 8.55 -8.31 20.76
C PHE A 241 9.22 -9.00 19.56
N ALA A 242 8.93 -8.58 18.32
CA ALA A 242 9.53 -9.12 17.11
C ALA A 242 10.98 -8.63 16.90
N GLY A 243 11.96 -9.38 17.43
CA GLY A 243 13.39 -9.19 17.13
C GLY A 243 13.74 -9.48 15.67
N ASP A 244 14.84 -8.90 15.17
CA ASP A 244 15.09 -8.79 13.74
C ASP A 244 15.25 -10.12 13.02
N HIS A 245 15.81 -11.15 13.66
CA HIS A 245 15.90 -12.50 13.08
C HIS A 245 14.50 -13.12 12.81
N LEU A 246 13.51 -12.84 13.66
CA LEU A 246 12.12 -13.27 13.46
C LEU A 246 11.50 -12.53 12.26
N ARG A 247 11.81 -11.23 12.08
CA ARG A 247 11.38 -10.43 10.93
C ARG A 247 11.97 -10.93 9.61
N HIS A 248 13.27 -11.23 9.60
CA HIS A 248 13.96 -11.78 8.42
C HIS A 248 13.42 -13.17 8.03
N GLU A 249 13.25 -14.08 9.00
CA GLU A 249 12.64 -15.40 8.76
C GLU A 249 11.21 -15.26 8.21
N ALA A 250 10.40 -14.40 8.83
CA ALA A 250 9.05 -14.11 8.40
C ALA A 250 8.96 -13.59 6.96
N PHE A 251 9.83 -12.66 6.59
CA PHE A 251 9.88 -12.11 5.24
C PHE A 251 10.26 -13.20 4.23
N ASN A 252 11.27 -14.02 4.54
CA ASN A 252 11.68 -15.15 3.69
C ASN A 252 10.54 -16.17 3.48
N LEU A 253 9.76 -16.47 4.54
CA LEU A 253 8.56 -17.31 4.43
C LEU A 253 7.49 -16.71 3.51
N LEU A 254 7.28 -15.39 3.55
CA LEU A 254 6.33 -14.70 2.66
C LEU A 254 6.83 -14.62 1.22
N LEU A 255 8.13 -14.41 1.02
CA LEU A 255 8.77 -14.43 -0.29
C LEU A 255 8.57 -15.80 -0.94
N MET A 256 8.87 -16.90 -0.24
CA MET A 256 8.57 -18.26 -0.73
C MET A 256 7.07 -18.49 -0.96
N ARG A 257 6.19 -17.93 -0.12
CA ARG A 257 4.74 -18.05 -0.25
C ARG A 257 4.18 -17.35 -1.50
N SER A 258 4.91 -16.42 -2.10
CA SER A 258 4.50 -15.79 -3.35
C SER A 258 4.42 -16.78 -4.51
N TRP A 259 5.41 -17.68 -4.61
CA TRP A 259 5.51 -18.68 -5.68
C TRP A 259 5.09 -20.10 -5.26
N ALA A 260 5.09 -20.45 -3.96
CA ALA A 260 4.80 -21.79 -3.46
C ALA A 260 3.53 -21.89 -2.58
N PRO A 261 2.82 -23.05 -2.58
CA PRO A 261 1.75 -23.33 -1.64
C PRO A 261 2.20 -23.31 -0.16
N LEU A 262 1.28 -22.90 0.73
CA LEU A 262 1.52 -22.80 2.18
C LEU A 262 2.04 -24.10 2.81
N THR A 263 1.56 -25.25 2.35
CA THR A 263 2.00 -26.58 2.80
C THR A 263 3.47 -26.81 2.51
N ASP A 264 3.91 -26.37 1.33
CA ASP A 264 5.17 -26.75 0.74
C ASP A 264 6.27 -25.87 1.32
N VAL A 265 5.97 -24.57 1.55
CA VAL A 265 6.80 -23.68 2.38
C VAL A 265 6.96 -24.22 3.80
N LEU A 266 5.89 -24.72 4.45
CA LEU A 266 5.94 -25.28 5.81
C LEU A 266 6.60 -26.67 5.92
N ASN A 267 7.00 -27.26 4.79
CA ASN A 267 7.70 -28.55 4.72
C ASN A 267 9.16 -28.39 4.23
N SER A 268 9.43 -27.39 3.39
CA SER A 268 10.77 -27.08 2.86
C SER A 268 11.57 -26.11 3.73
N PHE A 269 10.92 -25.13 4.38
CA PHE A 269 11.62 -24.12 5.17
C PHE A 269 11.88 -24.59 6.62
N ARG A 270 13.16 -24.61 7.02
CA ARG A 270 13.58 -24.92 8.39
C ARG A 270 13.43 -23.70 9.30
N LEU A 271 12.32 -23.66 10.03
CA LEU A 271 12.03 -22.61 11.03
C LEU A 271 13.06 -22.60 12.18
N GLN A 272 13.42 -21.40 12.63
CA GLN A 272 14.39 -21.11 13.69
C GLN A 272 13.80 -20.20 14.79
N HIS A 273 12.92 -19.25 14.44
CA HIS A 273 12.39 -18.25 15.39
C HIS A 273 10.85 -18.29 15.52
N LEU A 274 10.14 -18.63 14.45
CA LEU A 274 8.69 -18.77 14.41
C LEU A 274 8.26 -20.20 14.72
N THR A 275 7.29 -20.36 15.63
CA THR A 275 6.60 -21.65 15.76
C THR A 275 5.87 -22.01 14.46
N ARG A 276 5.72 -23.31 14.16
CA ARG A 276 4.95 -23.78 12.99
C ARG A 276 3.50 -23.26 12.98
N LYS A 277 2.93 -22.95 14.16
CA LYS A 277 1.62 -22.30 14.34
C LYS A 277 1.64 -20.82 13.93
N SER A 278 2.68 -20.08 14.33
CA SER A 278 2.89 -18.68 13.95
C SER A 278 3.16 -18.54 12.45
N ALA A 279 4.07 -19.35 11.90
CA ALA A 279 4.34 -19.41 10.46
C ALA A 279 3.07 -19.76 9.65
N LYS A 280 2.28 -20.76 10.08
CA LYS A 280 0.99 -21.10 9.44
C LYS A 280 -0.08 -20.00 9.54
N ARG A 281 0.02 -19.08 10.52
CA ARG A 281 -0.84 -17.88 10.59
C ARG A 281 -0.37 -16.82 9.59
N LEU A 282 0.93 -16.59 9.51
CA LEU A 282 1.56 -15.65 8.57
C LEU A 282 1.32 -16.03 7.10
N LEU A 283 1.58 -17.29 6.74
CA LEU A 283 1.41 -17.78 5.36
C LEU A 283 -0.06 -17.74 4.88
N LYS A 284 -1.01 -17.49 5.80
CA LYS A 284 -2.44 -17.26 5.53
C LYS A 284 -2.84 -15.78 5.40
N SER A 285 -2.01 -14.82 5.79
CA SER A 285 -2.28 -13.39 5.56
C SER A 285 -1.81 -12.91 4.17
N TYR A 286 -1.02 -13.71 3.45
CA TYR A 286 -0.75 -13.50 2.03
C TYR A 286 -1.98 -13.91 1.18
N GLU A 287 -2.66 -12.90 0.61
CA GLU A 287 -4.00 -13.03 0.04
C GLU A 287 -4.04 -13.58 -1.40
N LEU A 288 -2.92 -13.51 -2.14
CA LEU A 288 -2.84 -14.09 -3.49
C LEU A 288 -2.74 -15.63 -3.45
N LYS A 289 -3.35 -16.28 -4.44
CA LYS A 289 -2.99 -17.65 -4.80
C LYS A 289 -1.52 -17.65 -5.26
N PRO A 290 -0.71 -18.67 -4.90
CA PRO A 290 0.61 -18.79 -5.50
C PRO A 290 0.43 -19.04 -7.00
N LEU A 291 1.07 -18.22 -7.82
CA LEU A 291 1.12 -18.42 -9.28
C LEU A 291 2.52 -18.96 -9.60
N PRO A 292 2.64 -20.18 -10.17
CA PRO A 292 3.94 -20.66 -10.64
C PRO A 292 4.43 -19.75 -11.78
N ILE A 293 5.73 -19.51 -11.82
CA ILE A 293 6.34 -18.65 -12.85
C ILE A 293 6.20 -19.33 -14.21
N LEU A 294 5.39 -18.74 -15.10
CA LEU A 294 5.19 -19.23 -16.46
C LEU A 294 6.37 -18.79 -17.34
N VAL A 295 7.33 -19.69 -17.52
CA VAL A 295 8.51 -19.45 -18.37
C VAL A 295 8.13 -19.55 -19.84
N HIS A 296 7.76 -18.42 -20.44
CA HIS A 296 7.58 -18.30 -21.88
C HIS A 296 8.92 -18.16 -22.59
N SER A 297 9.33 -19.17 -23.36
CA SER A 297 10.47 -19.03 -24.26
C SER A 297 10.13 -18.02 -25.36
N ARG A 298 10.93 -16.94 -25.47
CA ARG A 298 10.83 -16.05 -26.63
C ARG A 298 11.13 -16.87 -27.89
N PRO A 299 10.26 -16.86 -28.92
CA PRO A 299 10.57 -17.54 -30.17
C PRO A 299 11.87 -16.94 -30.73
N LYS A 300 12.77 -17.81 -31.21
CA LYS A 300 14.02 -17.35 -31.83
C LYS A 300 13.66 -16.41 -33.00
N PRO A 301 14.33 -15.26 -33.16
CA PRO A 301 14.05 -14.37 -34.28
C PRO A 301 14.23 -15.14 -35.58
N PHE A 302 13.26 -15.00 -36.49
CA PHE A 302 13.23 -15.76 -37.74
C PHE A 302 14.34 -15.26 -38.66
N VAL A 303 15.49 -15.95 -38.62
CA VAL A 303 16.62 -15.67 -39.50
C VAL A 303 16.21 -16.07 -40.92
N LEU A 304 15.82 -15.08 -41.71
CA LEU A 304 15.73 -15.22 -43.16
C LEU A 304 17.11 -15.68 -43.67
N LYS A 305 17.19 -16.93 -44.13
CA LYS A 305 18.34 -17.40 -44.88
C LYS A 305 18.38 -16.65 -46.21
N THR A 306 19.24 -15.64 -46.31
CA THR A 306 19.61 -15.05 -47.60
C THR A 306 20.23 -16.15 -48.45
N ALA A 307 19.55 -16.56 -49.51
CA ALA A 307 20.13 -17.41 -50.53
C ALA A 307 21.06 -16.56 -51.40
N THR A 308 22.31 -16.99 -51.50
CA THR A 308 23.38 -16.42 -52.34
C THR A 308 24.43 -17.51 -52.58
N PRO A 309 25.17 -17.48 -53.71
CA PRO A 309 25.07 -16.53 -54.81
C PRO A 309 23.82 -16.76 -55.68
#